data_AF-A0A2N6L3T3-F1
#
_entry.id   AF-A0A2N6L3T3-F1
#
_cell.length_a   1.000
_cell.length_b   1.000
_cell.length_c   1.000
_cell.angle_alpha   90.00
_cell.angle_beta   90.00
_cell.angle_gamma   90.00
#
_symmetry.space_group_name_H-M   'P 1'
#
loop_
_entity.id
_entity.type
_entity.pdbx_description
1 polymer ?
#
loop_
_entity_poly.entity_id
_entity_poly.type
_entity_poly.pdbx_seq_one_letter_code
_entity_poly.pdbx_strand_id
1 'polypeptide(L)'
;MAHEKNAKGNYYCKHLGAACDFQIVGVDSRKVISFIRSLKYDSIYYYGKDSPVHVSWSETPRRKIWEFTTHNTPKPYLGASNQRQYEYCWMNRRDAAVAEAEQRGRQWGFDPDPEPELADW
;
A
#
# COMPACT_ATOMS: atom_id res chain seq x y z
N MET A 1 22.05 11.52 -11.68
CA MET A 1 20.85 10.64 -11.71
C MET A 1 21.29 9.25 -11.27
N ALA A 2 20.59 8.65 -10.29
CA ALA A 2 20.97 7.37 -9.70
C ALA A 2 20.28 6.22 -10.45
N HIS A 3 20.97 5.65 -11.44
CA HIS A 3 20.48 4.48 -12.17
C HIS A 3 21.58 3.44 -12.26
N GLU A 4 21.26 2.22 -11.83
CA GLU A 4 22.19 1.11 -11.96
C GLU A 4 22.20 0.58 -13.40
N LYS A 5 23.40 0.37 -13.93
CA LYS A 5 23.64 -0.29 -15.22
C LYS A 5 24.30 -1.64 -14.98
N ASN A 6 23.91 -2.63 -15.77
CA ASN A 6 24.62 -3.90 -15.78
C ASN A 6 25.99 -3.77 -16.49
N ALA A 7 26.79 -4.83 -16.45
CA ALA A 7 28.12 -4.87 -17.09
C ALA A 7 28.09 -4.61 -18.62
N LYS A 8 26.94 -4.73 -19.28
CA LYS A 8 26.76 -4.44 -20.71
C LYS A 8 26.33 -2.99 -20.97
N GLY A 9 26.24 -2.14 -19.94
CA GLY A 9 25.81 -0.75 -20.04
C GLY A 9 24.29 -0.53 -20.11
N ASN A 10 23.49 -1.60 -20.01
CA ASN A 10 22.03 -1.51 -20.03
C ASN A 10 21.49 -1.17 -18.63
N TYR A 11 20.48 -0.31 -18.55
CA TYR A 11 19.82 0.00 -17.28
C TYR A 11 19.05 -1.20 -16.73
N TYR A 12 19.17 -1.45 -15.42
CA TYR A 12 18.37 -2.47 -14.73
C TYR A 12 16.88 -2.11 -14.74
N CYS A 13 16.57 -0.84 -14.47
CA CYS A 13 15.20 -0.33 -14.54
C CYS A 13 15.06 0.63 -15.72
N LYS A 14 14.29 0.21 -16.73
CA LYS A 14 13.98 1.04 -17.91
C LYS A 14 13.21 2.31 -17.58
N HIS A 15 12.55 2.34 -16.41
CA HIS A 15 11.78 3.50 -15.96
C HIS A 15 12.66 4.62 -15.38
N LEU A 16 13.97 4.39 -15.24
CA LEU A 16 14.96 5.41 -14.85
C LEU A 16 14.54 6.19 -13.60
N GLY A 17 14.34 5.46 -12.51
CA GLY A 17 13.93 6.02 -11.23
C GLY A 17 14.91 5.71 -10.10
N ALA A 18 14.60 6.26 -8.94
CA ALA A 18 15.18 5.88 -7.65
C ALA A 18 14.04 5.51 -6.71
N ALA A 19 14.30 4.61 -5.77
CA ALA A 19 13.34 4.25 -4.75
C ALA A 19 14.04 4.06 -3.41
N CYS A 20 13.28 4.26 -2.34
CA CYS A 20 13.75 3.96 -0.99
C CYS A 20 12.57 3.56 -0.10
N ASP A 21 12.90 2.78 0.93
CA ASP A 21 12.01 2.51 2.04
C ASP A 21 12.46 3.35 3.22
N PHE A 22 11.51 3.98 3.91
CA PHE A 22 11.80 4.71 5.13
C PHE A 22 10.64 4.65 6.11
N GLN A 23 10.96 4.87 7.37
CA GLN A 23 10.00 4.90 8.45
C GLN A 23 10.26 6.12 9.32
N ILE A 24 9.19 6.81 9.73
CA ILE A 24 9.25 7.86 10.74
C ILE A 24 8.79 7.23 12.05
N VAL A 25 9.74 6.99 12.96
CA VAL A 25 9.46 6.32 14.25
C VAL A 25 8.43 7.12 15.04
N GLY A 26 7.42 6.42 15.57
CA GLY A 26 6.32 7.01 16.35
C GLY A 26 5.25 7.73 15.51
N VAL A 27 5.36 7.71 14.18
CA VAL A 27 4.37 8.29 13.27
C VAL A 27 3.71 7.20 12.46
N ASP A 28 2.38 7.17 12.53
CA ASP A 28 1.55 6.32 11.68
C ASP A 28 1.86 6.54 10.19
N SER A 29 2.29 5.49 9.51
CA SER A 29 2.67 5.51 8.10
C SER A 29 1.56 6.03 7.17
N ARG A 30 0.29 6.02 7.58
CA ARG A 30 -0.81 6.63 6.81
C ARG A 30 -0.74 8.15 6.80
N LYS A 31 -0.30 8.77 7.90
CA LYS A 31 -0.06 10.23 7.95
C LYS A 31 1.12 10.59 7.04
N VAL A 32 2.16 9.76 7.07
CA VAL A 32 3.33 9.88 6.19
C VAL A 32 2.90 9.82 4.72
N ILE A 33 2.09 8.83 4.33
CA ILE A 33 1.54 8.72 2.98
C ILE A 33 0.67 9.94 2.63
N SER A 34 -0.18 10.40 3.56
CA SER A 34 -1.03 11.57 3.32
C SER A 34 -0.21 12.83 3.03
N PHE A 35 0.94 13.01 3.70
CA PHE A 35 1.88 14.10 3.41
C PHE A 35 2.59 13.89 2.07
N ILE A 36 3.18 12.72 1.84
CA ILE A 36 3.97 12.40 0.65
C ILE A 36 3.12 12.47 -0.63
N ARG A 37 1.83 12.17 -0.56
CA ARG A 37 0.90 12.28 -1.69
C ARG A 37 0.81 13.69 -2.27
N SER A 38 1.14 14.72 -1.48
CA SER A 38 1.25 16.11 -1.97
C SER A 38 2.53 16.36 -2.80
N LEU A 39 3.54 15.50 -2.67
CA LEU A 39 4.84 15.61 -3.32
C LEU A 39 4.86 14.86 -4.65
N LYS A 40 5.89 15.09 -5.49
CA LYS A 40 6.01 14.55 -6.86
C LYS A 40 6.61 13.13 -6.95
N TYR A 41 6.10 12.18 -6.16
CA TYR A 41 6.52 10.77 -6.24
C TYR A 41 5.80 10.00 -7.36
N ASP A 42 6.48 8.97 -7.87
CA ASP A 42 5.99 8.06 -8.91
C ASP A 42 5.00 7.04 -8.33
N SER A 43 5.43 6.19 -7.40
CA SER A 43 4.57 5.23 -6.72
C SER A 43 4.87 5.16 -5.23
N ILE A 44 3.85 4.84 -4.44
CA ILE A 44 3.93 4.69 -2.97
C ILE A 44 3.36 3.33 -2.60
N TYR A 45 4.04 2.57 -1.75
CA TYR A 45 3.57 1.27 -1.27
C TYR A 45 3.45 1.29 0.26
N TYR A 46 2.27 0.91 0.74
CA TYR A 46 1.87 0.87 2.14
C TYR A 46 1.80 -0.58 2.60
N TYR A 47 2.58 -0.91 3.62
CA TYR A 47 2.65 -2.27 4.19
C TYR A 47 1.97 -2.40 5.56
N GLY A 48 1.62 -1.28 6.20
CA GLY A 48 1.06 -1.27 7.55
C GLY A 48 1.37 0.03 8.28
N LYS A 49 0.62 0.31 9.35
CA LYS A 49 0.72 1.57 10.10
C LYS A 49 2.09 1.77 10.76
N ASP A 50 2.73 0.67 11.17
CA ASP A 50 4.02 0.65 11.87
C ASP A 50 5.15 0.09 10.98
N SER A 51 4.88 -0.06 9.68
CA SER A 51 5.86 -0.55 8.71
C SER A 51 6.45 0.61 7.90
N PRO A 52 7.68 0.46 7.37
CA PRO A 52 8.25 1.41 6.42
C PRO A 52 7.33 1.65 5.22
N VAL A 53 7.41 2.86 4.65
CA VAL A 53 6.74 3.23 3.41
C VAL A 53 7.78 3.16 2.28
N HIS A 54 7.44 2.44 1.21
CA HIS A 54 8.23 2.47 -0.02
C HIS A 54 7.77 3.65 -0.86
N VAL A 55 8.72 4.42 -1.37
CA VAL A 55 8.46 5.46 -2.38
C VAL A 55 9.41 5.30 -3.56
N SER A 56 8.88 5.52 -4.76
CA SER A 56 9.67 5.64 -5.97
C SER A 56 9.54 7.05 -6.57
N TRP A 57 10.58 7.47 -7.27
CA TRP A 57 10.61 8.70 -8.05
C TRP A 57 11.08 8.41 -9.47
N SER A 58 10.46 9.07 -10.44
CA SER A 58 10.88 9.09 -11.84
C SER A 58 10.51 10.43 -12.47
N GLU A 59 11.13 10.75 -13.60
CA GLU A 59 10.79 11.94 -14.39
C GLU A 59 9.36 11.88 -14.95
N THR A 60 8.79 10.67 -15.07
CA THR A 60 7.45 10.42 -15.60
C THR A 60 6.59 9.67 -14.57
N PRO A 61 6.17 10.36 -13.48
CA PRO A 61 5.55 9.71 -12.34
C PRO A 61 4.13 9.21 -12.64
N ARG A 62 3.83 7.96 -12.29
CA ARG A 62 2.53 7.30 -12.48
C ARG A 62 1.48 7.67 -11.43
N ARG A 63 1.90 8.22 -10.29
CA ARG A 63 1.05 8.64 -9.17
C ARG A 63 0.19 7.53 -8.56
N LYS A 64 0.74 6.31 -8.44
CA LYS A 64 0.00 5.17 -7.88
C LYS A 64 0.30 4.99 -6.40
N ILE A 65 -0.72 4.61 -5.63
CA ILE A 65 -0.57 4.22 -4.23
C ILE A 65 -1.14 2.82 -4.05
N TRP A 66 -0.34 1.93 -3.50
CA TRP A 66 -0.66 0.52 -3.29
C TRP A 66 -0.66 0.20 -1.80
N GLU A 67 -1.54 -0.71 -1.39
CA GLU A 67 -1.53 -1.35 -0.08
C GLU A 67 -1.49 -2.87 -0.25
N PHE A 68 -0.89 -3.57 0.70
CA PHE A 68 -0.80 -5.03 0.65
C PHE A 68 -1.86 -5.66 1.54
N THR A 69 -2.46 -6.75 1.04
CA THR A 69 -3.26 -7.64 1.86
C THR A 69 -2.37 -8.56 2.70
N THR A 70 -2.97 -9.27 3.64
CA THR A 70 -2.34 -10.37 4.41
C THR A 70 -1.69 -11.43 3.51
N HIS A 71 -2.17 -11.59 2.29
CA HIS A 71 -1.65 -12.53 1.29
C HIS A 71 -0.55 -11.94 0.41
N ASN A 72 0.02 -10.79 0.79
CA ASN A 72 1.04 -10.05 0.03
C ASN A 72 0.60 -9.67 -1.39
N THR A 73 -0.71 -9.46 -1.59
CA THR A 73 -1.27 -9.02 -2.88
C THR A 73 -1.47 -7.51 -2.87
N PRO A 74 -0.89 -6.77 -3.84
CA PRO A 74 -1.08 -5.32 -3.92
C PRO A 74 -2.49 -4.97 -4.38
N LYS A 75 -3.13 -4.04 -3.68
CA LYS A 75 -4.41 -3.43 -4.02
C LYS A 75 -4.28 -1.90 -4.04
N PRO A 76 -5.11 -1.17 -4.81
CA PRO A 76 -5.10 0.29 -4.77
C PRO A 76 -5.40 0.77 -3.35
N TYR A 77 -4.62 1.72 -2.85
CA TYR A 77 -4.80 2.25 -1.50
C TYR A 77 -6.12 3.01 -1.35
N LEU A 78 -6.80 2.78 -0.23
CA LEU A 78 -8.09 3.41 0.09
C LEU A 78 -8.04 4.91 0.39
N GLY A 79 -6.84 5.48 0.57
CA GLY A 79 -6.68 6.92 0.78
C GLY A 79 -6.94 7.39 2.22
N ALA A 80 -7.01 6.47 3.17
CA ALA A 80 -7.28 6.77 4.57
C ALA A 80 -6.10 7.48 5.26
N SER A 81 -6.33 8.61 5.91
CA SER A 81 -5.27 9.36 6.63
C SER A 81 -5.05 8.89 8.07
N ASN A 82 -5.95 8.06 8.60
CA ASN A 82 -5.94 7.57 9.97
C ASN A 82 -6.65 6.21 10.09
N GLN A 83 -6.55 5.59 11.27
CA GLN A 83 -7.15 4.30 11.59
C GLN A 83 -8.65 4.23 11.34
N ARG A 84 -9.41 5.21 11.85
CA ARG A 84 -10.87 5.21 11.72
C ARG A 84 -11.33 5.30 10.26
N GLN A 85 -10.67 6.14 9.46
CA GLN A 85 -10.94 6.21 8.02
C GLN A 85 -10.58 4.90 7.31
N TYR A 86 -9.48 4.27 7.72
CA TYR A 86 -9.04 3.00 7.13
C TYR A 86 -10.06 1.90 7.39
N GLU A 87 -10.50 1.74 8.64
CA GLU A 87 -11.53 0.80 9.05
C GLU A 87 -12.84 1.04 8.30
N TYR A 88 -13.29 2.29 8.20
CA TYR A 88 -14.50 2.64 7.44
C TYR A 88 -14.40 2.25 5.97
N CYS A 89 -13.28 2.56 5.31
CA CYS A 89 -13.07 2.19 3.91
C CYS A 89 -12.99 0.67 3.71
N TRP A 90 -12.42 -0.05 4.67
CA TRP A 90 -12.34 -1.51 4.66
C TRP A 90 -13.72 -2.15 4.83
N MET A 91 -14.52 -1.64 5.79
CA MET A 91 -15.92 -2.06 5.98
C MET A 91 -16.75 -1.84 4.71
N ASN A 92 -16.67 -0.65 4.09
CA ASN A 92 -17.40 -0.39 2.85
C ASN A 92 -16.99 -1.32 1.70
N ARG A 93 -15.70 -1.66 1.58
CA ARG A 93 -15.24 -2.65 0.58
C ARG A 93 -15.80 -4.03 0.86
N ARG A 94 -15.83 -4.43 2.13
CA ARG A 94 -16.40 -5.73 2.55
C ARG A 94 -17.87 -5.79 2.22
N ASP A 95 -18.63 -4.76 2.61
CA ASP A 95 -20.08 -4.71 2.39
C ASP A 95 -20.40 -4.70 0.89
N ALA A 96 -19.62 -3.99 0.07
CA ALA A 96 -19.75 -4.02 -1.39
C ALA A 96 -19.42 -5.41 -1.99
N ALA A 97 -18.39 -6.09 -1.48
CA ALA A 97 -18.04 -7.44 -1.92
C ALA A 97 -19.11 -8.48 -1.57
N VAL A 98 -19.71 -8.36 -0.37
CA VAL A 98 -20.85 -9.19 0.07
C VAL A 98 -22.05 -8.95 -0.84
N ALA A 99 -22.41 -7.68 -1.09
CA ALA A 99 -23.53 -7.34 -1.97
C ALA A 99 -23.33 -7.87 -3.41
N GLU A 100 -22.10 -7.81 -3.94
CA GLU A 100 -21.79 -8.39 -5.27
C GLU A 100 -21.89 -9.92 -5.27
N ALA A 101 -21.45 -10.58 -4.20
CA ALA A 101 -21.55 -12.04 -4.06
C ALA A 101 -23.01 -12.52 -3.98
N GLU A 102 -23.83 -11.82 -3.19
CA GLU A 102 -25.28 -12.06 -3.09
C GLU A 102 -25.99 -11.89 -4.44
N GLN A 103 -25.70 -10.81 -5.17
CA GLN A 103 -26.23 -10.60 -6.54
C GLN A 103 -25.87 -11.74 -7.51
N ARG A 104 -24.72 -12.38 -7.30
CA ARG A 104 -24.24 -13.51 -8.10
C ARG A 104 -24.68 -14.87 -7.56
N GLY A 105 -25.54 -14.91 -6.54
CA GLY A 105 -26.02 -16.15 -5.92
C GLY A 105 -24.90 -16.96 -5.25
N ARG A 106 -23.78 -16.33 -4.88
CA ARG A 106 -22.66 -16.98 -4.20
C ARG A 106 -22.69 -16.65 -2.71
N GLN A 107 -22.60 -17.68 -1.87
CA GLN A 107 -22.34 -17.48 -0.46
C GLN A 107 -20.88 -17.10 -0.26
N TRP A 108 -20.62 -15.90 0.27
CA TRP A 108 -19.27 -15.43 0.55
C TRP A 108 -18.84 -15.91 1.94
N GLY A 109 -17.80 -16.74 2.00
CA GLY A 109 -17.11 -17.09 3.24
C GLY A 109 -15.88 -16.20 3.39
N PHE A 110 -15.87 -15.34 4.40
CA PHE A 110 -14.63 -14.68 4.81
C PHE A 110 -13.87 -15.66 5.70
N ASP A 111 -12.65 -16.03 5.33
CA ASP A 111 -11.73 -16.55 6.34
C ASP A 111 -11.52 -15.40 7.33
N PRO A 112 -11.90 -15.54 8.61
CA PRO A 112 -11.66 -14.49 9.58
C PRO A 112 -10.16 -14.17 9.59
N ASP A 113 -9.82 -12.87 9.63
CA ASP A 113 -8.46 -12.49 9.97
C ASP A 113 -8.09 -13.26 11.26
N PRO A 114 -6.89 -13.90 11.33
CA PRO A 114 -6.48 -14.54 12.56
C PRO A 114 -6.63 -13.52 13.67
N GLU A 115 -7.41 -13.88 14.70
CA GLU A 115 -7.58 -13.08 15.90
C GLU A 115 -6.19 -12.61 16.31
N PRO A 116 -5.96 -11.32 16.57
CA PRO A 116 -4.65 -10.89 17.03
C PRO A 116 -4.40 -11.65 18.32
N GLU A 117 -3.52 -12.66 18.28
CA GLU A 117 -3.00 -13.26 19.49
C GLU A 117 -2.48 -12.10 20.31
N LEU A 118 -3.15 -11.85 21.43
CA LEU A 118 -2.65 -11.01 22.51
C LEU A 118 -1.36 -11.70 22.95
N ALA A 119 -0.25 -11.31 22.33
CA ALA A 119 1.07 -11.69 22.76
C ALA A 119 1.30 -10.97 24.10
N ASP A 120 0.87 -11.63 25.17
CA ASP A 120 1.40 -11.42 26.51
C ASP A 120 2.88 -11.83 26.48
N TRP A 121 3.78 -10.87 26.25
CA TRP A 121 5.16 -10.88 26.75
C TRP A 121 5.75 -9.47 26.81
#